data_AF-A0A3M3LTC9-F1
#
_entry.id   AF-A0A3M3LTC9-F1
#
_cell.length_a   1.000
_cell.length_b   1.000
_cell.length_c   1.000
_cell.angle_alpha   90.00
_cell.angle_beta   90.00
_cell.angle_gamma   90.00
#
_symmetry.space_group_name_H-M   'P 1'
#
loop_
_entity.id
_entity.type
_entity.pdbx_description
1 polymer ?
#
loop_
_entity_poly.entity_id
_entity_poly.type
_entity_poly.pdbx_seq_one_letter_code
_entity_poly.pdbx_strand_id
1 'polypeptide(L)'
;MKHDYPEYPSVLATVEPSRYMEAVEALQGISKVFCDGESILIPETELQAIEMLRSRFNASTIHGQAGQYEFATKARVQGVPVELLRLGQAVHDCTGQSAEEMVRVALEQPSATLLAWTALYHSSMISH
;
A
#
# COMPACT_ATOMS: atom_id res chain seq x y z
N MET A 1 -3.82 -11.82 8.87
CA MET A 1 -2.71 -10.85 8.93
C MET A 1 -3.24 -9.48 8.56
N LYS A 2 -3.05 -8.48 9.43
CA LYS A 2 -3.41 -7.09 9.14
C LYS A 2 -2.57 -6.62 7.95
N HIS A 3 -3.17 -5.97 6.97
CA HIS A 3 -2.43 -5.40 5.85
C HIS A 3 -1.80 -4.10 6.34
N ASP A 4 -0.47 -4.06 6.47
CA ASP A 4 0.25 -2.90 7.01
C ASP A 4 0.23 -1.70 6.04
N TYR A 5 -0.03 -1.96 4.75
CA TYR A 5 -0.01 -0.96 3.67
C TYR A 5 -1.17 -1.18 2.69
N PRO A 6 -1.77 -0.10 2.14
CA PRO A 6 -2.64 -0.15 0.97
C PRO A 6 -1.96 -0.84 -0.23
N GLU A 7 -2.77 -1.42 -1.12
CA GLU A 7 -2.27 -2.07 -2.34
C GLU A 7 -2.08 -1.06 -3.47
N TYR A 8 -1.02 -1.20 -4.26
CA TYR A 8 -0.81 -0.42 -5.48
C TYR A 8 -1.03 -1.29 -6.74
N PRO A 9 -1.77 -0.81 -7.76
CA PRO A 9 -2.54 0.43 -7.75
C PRO A 9 -3.85 0.29 -6.98
N SER A 10 -4.25 1.37 -6.31
CA SER A 10 -5.56 1.52 -5.68
C SER A 10 -6.41 2.58 -6.37
N VAL A 11 -7.72 2.47 -6.21
CA VAL A 11 -8.68 3.55 -6.41
C VAL A 11 -8.91 4.25 -5.07
N LEU A 12 -8.75 5.57 -5.05
CA LEU A 12 -9.26 6.43 -3.99
C LEU A 12 -10.72 6.73 -4.29
N ALA A 13 -11.62 6.27 -3.43
CA ALA A 13 -13.03 6.53 -3.49
C ALA A 13 -13.44 7.50 -2.37
N THR A 14 -14.12 8.59 -2.73
CA THR A 14 -14.68 9.55 -1.79
C THR A 14 -16.19 9.56 -1.92
N VAL A 15 -16.88 9.40 -0.79
CA VAL A 15 -18.34 9.43 -0.69
C VAL A 15 -18.78 10.64 0.13
N GLU A 16 -20.08 10.91 0.17
CA GLU A 16 -20.61 11.91 1.10
C GLU A 16 -20.29 11.51 2.56
N PRO A 17 -19.80 12.44 3.41
CA PRO A 17 -19.39 12.10 4.78
C PRO A 17 -20.48 11.44 5.62
N SER A 18 -21.74 11.82 5.43
CA SER A 18 -22.90 11.21 6.10
C SER A 18 -23.10 9.73 5.76
N ARG A 19 -22.59 9.28 4.60
CA ARG A 19 -22.72 7.91 4.09
C ARG A 19 -21.43 7.11 4.19
N TYR A 20 -20.35 7.70 4.71
CA TYR A 20 -19.04 7.06 4.80
C TYR A 20 -19.10 5.74 5.57
N MET A 21 -19.70 5.73 6.75
CA MET A 21 -19.79 4.51 7.55
C MET A 21 -20.61 3.41 6.86
N GLU A 22 -21.72 3.76 6.21
CA GLU A 22 -22.51 2.81 5.43
C GLU A 22 -21.72 2.23 4.24
N ALA A 23 -20.91 3.07 3.57
CA ALA A 23 -20.05 2.64 2.47
C ALA A 23 -18.95 1.68 2.96
N VAL A 24 -18.32 1.98 4.10
CA VAL A 24 -17.33 1.10 4.74
C VAL A 24 -17.96 -0.23 5.17
N GLU A 25 -19.17 -0.21 5.72
CA GLU A 25 -19.92 -1.43 6.06
C GLU A 25 -20.25 -2.27 4.82
N ALA A 26 -20.61 -1.63 3.70
CA ALA A 26 -20.89 -2.32 2.45
C ALA A 26 -19.64 -3.00 1.83
N LEU A 27 -18.44 -2.61 2.25
CA LEU A 27 -17.18 -3.21 1.84
C LEU A 27 -16.71 -4.33 2.79
N GLN A 28 -17.48 -4.67 3.83
CA GLN A 28 -17.15 -5.79 4.71
C GLN A 28 -17.06 -7.09 3.90
N GLY A 29 -15.91 -7.75 3.98
CA GLY A 29 -15.60 -8.96 3.23
C GLY A 29 -14.70 -8.74 2.02
N ILE A 30 -14.49 -7.49 1.60
CA ILE A 30 -13.52 -7.15 0.57
C ILE A 30 -12.13 -7.05 1.20
N SER A 31 -11.18 -7.77 0.61
CA SER A 31 -9.83 -7.82 1.13
C SER A 31 -9.09 -6.52 0.82
N LYS A 32 -8.15 -6.15 1.70
CA LYS A 32 -7.19 -5.05 1.47
C LYS A 32 -7.79 -3.65 1.28
N VAL A 33 -9.04 -3.44 1.66
CA VAL A 33 -9.63 -2.11 1.77
C VAL A 33 -8.92 -1.33 2.88
N PHE A 34 -8.55 -0.09 2.60
CA PHE A 34 -7.95 0.82 3.57
C PHE A 34 -8.83 2.06 3.73
N CYS A 35 -9.13 2.42 4.98
CA CYS A 35 -10.07 3.46 5.34
C CYS A 35 -9.39 4.43 6.30
N ASP A 36 -9.40 5.74 6.00
CA ASP A 36 -8.75 6.76 6.84
C ASP A 36 -9.74 7.65 7.62
N GLY A 37 -11.05 7.47 7.40
CA GLY A 37 -12.13 8.27 8.00
C GLY A 37 -12.76 9.27 7.03
N GLU A 38 -12.12 9.53 5.89
CA GLU A 38 -12.58 10.50 4.88
C GLU A 38 -12.67 9.84 3.50
N SER A 39 -11.74 8.95 3.20
CA SER A 39 -11.57 8.28 1.93
C SER A 39 -11.38 6.79 2.10
N ILE A 40 -11.66 6.06 1.02
CA ILE A 40 -11.56 4.62 0.96
C ILE A 40 -10.60 4.27 -0.17
N LEU A 41 -9.49 3.60 0.14
CA LEU A 41 -8.59 3.01 -0.84
C LEU A 41 -8.98 1.55 -1.07
N ILE A 42 -9.20 1.21 -2.33
CA ILE A 42 -9.57 -0.14 -2.77
C ILE A 42 -8.59 -0.57 -3.86
N PRO A 43 -8.05 -1.81 -3.82
CA PRO A 43 -7.23 -2.32 -4.93
C PRO A 43 -7.97 -2.21 -6.26
N GLU A 44 -7.29 -1.79 -7.33
CA GLU A 44 -7.94 -1.66 -8.65
C GLU A 44 -8.47 -3.00 -9.20
N THR A 45 -7.98 -4.12 -8.68
CA THR A 45 -8.47 -5.45 -9.03
C THR A 45 -9.90 -5.73 -8.53
N GLU A 46 -10.37 -4.99 -7.52
CA GLU A 46 -11.70 -5.17 -6.91
C GLU A 46 -12.78 -4.37 -7.66
N LEU A 47 -12.94 -4.65 -8.95
CA LEU A 47 -13.83 -3.90 -9.85
C LEU A 47 -15.28 -3.83 -9.36
N GLN A 48 -15.79 -4.91 -8.75
CA GLN A 48 -17.15 -4.96 -8.22
C GLN A 48 -17.34 -4.01 -7.04
N ALA A 49 -16.32 -3.88 -6.18
CA ALA A 49 -16.33 -2.96 -5.05
C ALA A 49 -16.39 -1.50 -5.53
N ILE A 50 -15.56 -1.18 -6.51
CA ILE A 50 -15.46 0.16 -7.10
C ILE A 50 -16.79 0.55 -7.75
N GLU A 51 -17.38 -0.33 -8.57
CA GLU A 51 -18.67 -0.07 -9.20
C GLU A 51 -19.82 0.02 -8.19
N MET A 52 -19.78 -0.77 -7.11
CA MET A 52 -20.74 -0.66 -6.01
C MET A 52 -20.68 0.72 -5.34
N LEU A 53 -19.48 1.22 -5.03
CA LEU A 53 -19.32 2.55 -4.44
C LEU A 53 -19.81 3.66 -5.38
N ARG A 54 -19.48 3.57 -6.67
CA ARG A 54 -19.94 4.54 -7.67
C ARG A 54 -21.46 4.56 -7.81
N SER A 55 -22.07 3.38 -7.97
CA SER A 55 -23.51 3.27 -8.26
C SER A 55 -24.40 3.50 -7.03
N ARG A 56 -24.04 2.92 -5.87
CA ARG A 56 -24.88 2.95 -4.66
C ARG A 56 -24.59 4.16 -3.77
N PHE A 57 -23.34 4.61 -3.75
CA PHE A 57 -22.88 5.69 -2.86
C PHE A 57 -22.50 6.98 -3.60
N ASN A 58 -22.63 7.00 -4.93
CA ASN A 58 -22.25 8.14 -5.78
C ASN A 58 -20.80 8.57 -5.54
N ALA A 59 -19.91 7.60 -5.30
CA ALA A 59 -18.52 7.88 -4.99
C ALA A 59 -17.80 8.54 -6.17
N SER A 60 -17.00 9.57 -5.90
CA SER A 60 -15.96 10.01 -6.84
C SER A 60 -14.75 9.07 -6.72
N THR A 61 -14.13 8.74 -7.85
CA THR A 61 -13.05 7.76 -7.90
C THR A 61 -11.83 8.30 -8.64
N ILE A 62 -10.64 8.15 -8.04
CA ILE A 62 -9.36 8.50 -8.65
C ILE A 62 -8.49 7.24 -8.70
N HIS A 63 -8.01 6.89 -9.88
CA HIS A 63 -7.22 5.68 -10.16
C HIS A 63 -5.71 5.90 -9.96
N GLY A 64 -4.94 4.81 -9.92
CA GLY A 64 -3.48 4.81 -9.84
C GLY A 64 -2.92 5.32 -8.51
N GLN A 65 -3.69 5.23 -7.43
CA GLN A 65 -3.33 5.72 -6.10
C GLN A 65 -2.48 4.70 -5.34
N ALA A 66 -1.98 5.11 -4.17
CA ALA A 66 -1.08 4.33 -3.32
C ALA A 66 0.31 4.07 -3.93
N GLY A 67 0.79 4.94 -4.83
CA GLY A 67 2.11 4.82 -5.47
C GLY A 67 3.27 4.70 -4.49
N GLN A 68 3.20 5.37 -3.34
CA GLN A 68 4.22 5.23 -2.28
C GLN A 68 4.33 3.83 -1.68
N TYR A 69 3.35 2.95 -1.92
CA TYR A 69 3.30 1.55 -1.45
C TYR A 69 3.52 0.53 -2.58
N GLU A 70 4.00 0.98 -3.75
CA GLU A 70 4.31 0.10 -4.88
C GLU A 70 5.32 -0.99 -4.51
N PHE A 71 6.40 -0.62 -3.80
CA PHE A 71 7.37 -1.57 -3.28
C PHE A 71 6.71 -2.60 -2.34
N ALA A 72 6.01 -2.16 -1.29
CA ALA A 72 5.35 -3.06 -0.34
C ALA A 72 4.38 -4.03 -1.03
N THR A 73 3.66 -3.56 -2.05
CA THR A 73 2.75 -4.39 -2.83
C THR A 73 3.50 -5.47 -3.60
N LYS A 74 4.50 -5.09 -4.41
CA LYS A 74 5.30 -6.03 -5.22
C LYS A 74 6.07 -7.01 -4.33
N ALA A 75 6.66 -6.52 -3.24
CA ALA A 75 7.40 -7.33 -2.27
C ALA A 75 6.52 -8.43 -1.67
N ARG A 76 5.28 -8.10 -1.30
CA ARG A 76 4.32 -9.06 -0.78
C ARG A 76 3.94 -10.12 -1.82
N VAL A 77 3.60 -9.70 -3.03
CA VAL A 77 3.21 -10.60 -4.12
C VAL A 77 4.33 -11.59 -4.45
N GLN A 78 5.58 -11.13 -4.42
CA GLN A 78 6.75 -11.95 -4.72
C GLN A 78 7.32 -12.72 -3.51
N GLY A 79 6.69 -12.61 -2.33
CA GLY A 79 7.07 -13.39 -1.16
C GLY A 79 8.35 -12.90 -0.45
N VAL A 80 8.67 -11.61 -0.54
CA VAL A 80 9.76 -11.01 0.25
C VAL A 80 9.47 -11.19 1.76
N PRO A 81 10.45 -11.60 2.58
CA PRO A 81 10.28 -11.72 4.03
C PRO A 81 9.73 -10.44 4.66
N VAL A 82 8.80 -10.57 5.61
CA VAL A 82 8.06 -9.44 6.20
C VAL A 82 8.98 -8.38 6.83
N GLU A 83 10.11 -8.79 7.41
CA GLU A 83 11.10 -7.89 8.01
C GLU A 83 11.74 -7.00 6.95
N LEU A 84 12.14 -7.58 5.81
CA LEU A 84 12.67 -6.84 4.66
C LEU A 84 11.61 -5.96 4.03
N LEU A 85 10.36 -6.44 3.92
CA LEU A 85 9.26 -5.63 3.41
C LEU A 85 9.06 -4.36 4.25
N ARG A 86 8.97 -4.49 5.57
CA ARG A 86 8.75 -3.32 6.47
C ARG A 86 9.93 -2.36 6.44
N LEU A 87 11.15 -2.89 6.53
CA LEU A 87 12.36 -2.07 6.50
C LEU A 87 12.54 -1.38 5.15
N GLY A 88 12.38 -2.11 4.04
CA GLY A 88 12.44 -1.59 2.69
C GLY A 88 11.41 -0.48 2.46
N GLN A 89 10.18 -0.66 2.93
CA GLN A 89 9.15 0.38 2.83
C GLN A 89 9.51 1.63 3.64
N ALA A 90 10.19 1.48 4.78
CA ALA A 90 10.65 2.61 5.59
C ALA A 90 11.82 3.38 4.97
N VAL A 91 12.61 2.75 4.10
CA VAL A 91 13.77 3.39 3.44
C VAL A 91 13.57 3.63 1.94
N HIS A 92 12.39 3.31 1.39
CA HIS A 92 12.08 3.37 -0.04
C HIS A 92 12.55 4.68 -0.67
N ASP A 93 12.16 5.81 -0.07
CA ASP A 93 12.47 7.14 -0.57
C ASP A 93 13.96 7.54 -0.43
N CYS A 94 14.73 6.77 0.34
CA CYS A 94 16.17 6.97 0.54
C CYS A 94 17.05 6.06 -0.33
N THR A 95 16.49 5.00 -0.91
CA THR A 95 17.29 4.02 -1.68
C THR A 95 17.75 4.56 -3.03
N GLY A 96 16.99 5.47 -3.64
CA GLY A 96 17.15 5.87 -5.04
C GLY A 96 16.86 4.76 -6.05
N GLN A 97 16.29 3.64 -5.60
CA GLN A 97 15.97 2.46 -6.41
C GLN A 97 14.50 2.45 -6.78
N SER A 98 14.18 1.83 -7.92
CA SER A 98 12.79 1.50 -8.25
C SER A 98 12.24 0.38 -7.35
N ALA A 99 10.92 0.29 -7.23
CA ALA A 99 10.26 -0.78 -6.47
C ALA A 99 10.67 -2.18 -6.96
N GLU A 100 10.82 -2.39 -8.28
CA GLU A 100 11.29 -3.63 -8.89
C GLU A 100 12.71 -3.99 -8.46
N GLU A 101 13.62 -3.02 -8.49
CA GLU A 101 15.01 -3.23 -8.08
C GLU A 101 15.09 -3.59 -6.60
N MET A 102 14.33 -2.89 -5.75
CA MET A 102 14.27 -3.17 -4.32
C MET A 102 13.75 -4.59 -4.04
N VAL A 103 12.69 -5.03 -4.73
CA VAL A 103 12.17 -6.40 -4.57
C VAL A 103 13.20 -7.42 -5.03
N ARG A 104 13.85 -7.19 -6.17
CA ARG A 104 14.88 -8.07 -6.70
C ARG A 104 16.03 -8.26 -5.72
N VAL A 105 16.60 -7.17 -5.18
CA VAL A 105 17.73 -7.29 -4.24
C VAL A 105 17.33 -7.93 -2.90
N ALA A 106 16.08 -7.73 -2.47
CA ALA A 106 15.55 -8.37 -1.27
C ALA A 106 15.40 -9.89 -1.44
N LEU A 107 15.08 -10.37 -2.63
CA LEU A 107 14.96 -11.80 -2.95
C LEU A 107 16.32 -12.45 -3.24
N GLU A 108 17.17 -11.77 -4.01
CA GLU A 108 18.48 -12.32 -4.43
C GLU A 108 19.50 -12.31 -3.29
N GLN A 109 19.49 -11.28 -2.44
CA GLN A 109 20.51 -11.06 -1.41
C GLN A 109 19.91 -10.62 -0.06
N PRO A 110 19.01 -11.40 0.55
CA PRO A 110 18.22 -10.97 1.71
C PRO A 110 19.07 -10.49 2.89
N SER A 111 20.14 -11.20 3.24
CA SER A 111 21.00 -10.82 4.37
C SER A 111 21.80 -9.53 4.13
N ALA A 112 22.34 -9.35 2.91
CA ALA A 112 23.07 -8.14 2.56
C ALA A 112 22.12 -6.93 2.49
N THR A 113 20.96 -7.12 1.90
CA THR A 113 19.89 -6.11 1.82
C THR A 113 19.41 -5.69 3.20
N LEU A 114 19.23 -6.63 4.14
CA LEU A 114 18.85 -6.31 5.52
C LEU A 114 19.86 -5.39 6.19
N LEU A 115 21.17 -5.69 6.06
CA LEU A 115 22.23 -4.86 6.61
C LEU A 115 22.27 -3.46 5.98
N ALA A 116 22.19 -3.40 4.64
CA ALA A 116 22.23 -2.14 3.90
C ALA A 116 21.04 -1.23 4.25
N TRP A 117 19.82 -1.77 4.25
CA TRP A 117 18.63 -1.00 4.59
C TRP A 117 18.57 -0.62 6.07
N THR A 118 19.13 -1.43 6.98
CA THR A 118 19.22 -1.06 8.39
C THR A 118 20.15 0.14 8.58
N ALA A 119 21.30 0.14 7.89
CA ALA A 119 22.22 1.28 7.91
C ALA A 119 21.58 2.54 7.32
N LEU A 120 20.86 2.42 6.20
CA LEU A 120 20.10 3.52 5.61
C LEU A 120 19.05 4.07 6.58
N TYR A 121 18.25 3.21 7.19
CA TYR A 121 17.23 3.59 8.16
C TYR A 121 17.81 4.36 9.35
N HIS A 122 18.92 3.89 9.92
CA HIS A 122 19.59 4.63 11.00
C HIS A 122 20.12 5.98 10.52
N SER A 123 20.68 6.06 9.31
CA SER A 123 21.20 7.33 8.76
C SER A 123 20.10 8.36 8.50
N SER A 124 18.91 7.93 8.07
CA SER A 124 17.77 8.83 7.82
C SER A 124 17.18 9.38 9.10
N MET A 125 17.27 8.65 10.22
CA MET A 125 16.83 9.12 11.55
C MET A 125 17.79 10.11 12.21
N ILE A 126 19.08 10.10 11.86
CA ILE A 126 20.11 10.96 12.47
C ILE A 126 20.13 12.36 11.83
N SER A 127 19.35 12.61 10.78
CA SER A 127 19.21 13.94 10.18
C SER A 127 18.23 14.81 10.98
N HIS A 128 18.68 15.29 12.13
CA HIS A 128 18.06 16.37 12.91
C HIS A 128 19.12 17.34 13.45
#